data_AF-A0A813ETV2-F1
#
_entry.id   AF-A0A813ETV2-F1
#
_cell.length_a   1.000
_cell.length_b   1.000
_cell.length_c   1.000
_cell.angle_alpha   90.00
_cell.angle_beta   90.00
_cell.angle_gamma   90.00
#
_symmetry.space_group_name_H-M   'P 1'
#
loop_
_entity.id
_entity.type
_entity.pdbx_description
1 polymer ?
#
loop_
_entity_poly.entity_id
_entity_poly.type
_entity_poly.pdbx_seq_one_letter_code
_entity_poly.pdbx_strand_id
1 'polypeptide(L)'
;QQLHTRPAQAPELVAIFVNVLTPWLVFSGIFAAMSCSVHYKMAGVAWAIVGVGIILAGVAGFLANRTRLRERDPMWYIFAALALLIATVAAAVLGDMNFSYNMQTFYDIENLNSYPALYCVAPIVYGQEQLASYDFWAVGVNCCSGATSDFRYGVYDNPHARSGLRLLRDDQRSVFRLAVQQAEAAYNMKAAHPLFFYRMQDPVAEIMQCKNDGFRYYPRGLFTHFVFNRLCVACAVFGFSKLSNDL
;
A
#
# COMPACT_ATOMS: atom_id res chain seq x y z
N GLN A 1 -60.36 8.53 -23.20
CA GLN A 1 -59.35 7.64 -22.59
C GLN A 1 -57.98 8.21 -22.91
N GLN A 2 -57.53 9.21 -22.12
CA GLN A 2 -56.24 9.85 -22.33
C GLN A 2 -55.17 9.02 -21.62
N LEU A 3 -54.29 8.38 -22.39
CA LEU A 3 -53.07 7.78 -21.87
C LEU A 3 -52.22 8.91 -21.29
N HIS A 4 -52.18 8.99 -19.96
CA HIS A 4 -51.25 9.85 -19.25
C HIS A 4 -49.86 9.20 -19.38
N THR A 5 -49.13 9.53 -20.44
CA THR A 5 -47.72 9.18 -20.59
C THR A 5 -46.93 9.90 -19.51
N ARG A 6 -46.60 9.20 -18.41
CA ARG A 6 -45.69 9.69 -17.37
C ARG A 6 -44.32 10.00 -18.00
N PRO A 7 -43.83 11.26 -18.02
CA PRO A 7 -42.46 11.54 -18.42
C PRO A 7 -41.56 11.34 -17.19
N ALA A 8 -41.25 10.09 -16.82
CA ALA A 8 -40.57 9.83 -15.55
C ALA A 8 -39.54 8.68 -15.58
N GLN A 9 -38.82 8.46 -16.70
CA GLN A 9 -37.86 7.33 -16.77
C GLN A 9 -36.37 7.74 -16.86
N ALA A 10 -36.05 8.96 -17.31
CA ALA A 10 -34.66 9.42 -17.40
C ALA A 10 -34.00 9.84 -16.06
N PRO A 11 -34.67 10.56 -15.12
CA PRO A 11 -33.99 11.06 -13.91
C PRO A 11 -33.73 9.98 -12.85
N GLU A 12 -34.55 8.91 -12.78
CA GLU A 12 -34.38 7.85 -11.79
C GLU A 12 -33.17 6.95 -12.08
N LEU A 13 -32.92 6.63 -13.36
CA LEU A 13 -31.78 5.82 -13.77
C LEU A 13 -30.45 6.50 -13.41
N VAL A 14 -30.36 7.82 -13.65
CA VAL A 14 -29.19 8.63 -13.34
C VAL A 14 -28.92 8.65 -11.84
N ALA A 15 -29.96 8.80 -11.01
CA ALA A 15 -29.83 8.76 -9.56
C ALA A 15 -29.29 7.40 -9.05
N ILE A 16 -29.74 6.30 -9.64
CA ILE A 16 -29.25 4.95 -9.31
C ILE A 16 -27.76 4.81 -9.67
N PHE A 17 -27.35 5.24 -10.87
CA PHE A 17 -25.95 5.17 -11.29
C PHE A 17 -25.03 6.01 -10.40
N VAL A 18 -25.44 7.24 -10.07
CA VAL A 18 -24.68 8.15 -9.20
C VAL A 18 -24.51 7.56 -7.81
N ASN A 19 -25.57 6.98 -7.22
CA ASN A 19 -25.53 6.38 -5.89
C ASN A 19 -24.71 5.08 -5.80
N VAL A 20 -24.50 4.41 -6.93
CA VAL A 20 -23.63 3.22 -6.95
C VAL A 20 -22.18 3.59 -7.23
N LEU A 21 -21.92 4.41 -8.24
CA LEU A 21 -20.57 4.69 -8.69
C LEU A 21 -19.84 5.67 -7.77
N THR A 22 -20.53 6.70 -7.25
CA THR A 22 -19.87 7.75 -6.46
C THR A 22 -19.30 7.23 -5.14
N PRO A 23 -20.06 6.50 -4.29
CA PRO A 23 -19.50 5.95 -3.06
C PRO A 23 -18.39 4.93 -3.32
N TRP A 24 -18.49 4.17 -4.42
CA TRP A 24 -17.44 3.24 -4.81
C TRP A 24 -16.14 3.94 -5.23
N LEU A 25 -16.21 4.99 -6.04
CA LEU A 25 -15.02 5.75 -6.45
C LEU A 25 -14.36 6.45 -5.26
N VAL A 26 -15.17 7.08 -4.39
CA VAL A 26 -14.68 7.72 -3.17
C VAL A 26 -14.03 6.71 -2.23
N PHE A 27 -14.68 5.56 -2.00
CA PHE A 27 -14.10 4.47 -1.22
C PHE A 27 -12.76 4.01 -1.81
N SER A 28 -12.71 3.77 -3.13
CA SER A 28 -11.53 3.28 -3.82
C SER A 28 -10.34 4.23 -3.69
N GLY A 29 -10.57 5.53 -3.89
CA GLY A 29 -9.54 6.55 -3.81
C GLY A 29 -9.00 6.73 -2.40
N ILE A 30 -9.88 6.81 -1.40
CA ILE A 30 -9.49 6.98 0.01
C ILE A 30 -8.80 5.72 0.53
N PHE A 31 -9.34 4.55 0.23
CA PHE A 31 -8.76 3.28 0.64
C PHE A 31 -7.38 3.07 0.02
N ALA A 32 -7.18 3.43 -1.25
CA ALA A 32 -5.86 3.42 -1.88
C ALA A 32 -4.90 4.41 -1.19
N ALA A 33 -5.34 5.66 -0.94
CA ALA A 33 -4.49 6.67 -0.30
C ALA A 33 -4.05 6.27 1.11
N MET A 34 -4.96 5.70 1.91
CA MET A 34 -4.69 5.25 3.29
C MET A 34 -3.90 3.94 3.34
N SER A 35 -4.07 3.06 2.34
CA SER A 35 -3.40 1.77 2.30
C SER A 35 -2.02 1.78 1.63
N CYS A 36 -1.68 2.81 0.84
CA CYS A 36 -0.45 2.86 0.05
C CYS A 36 0.66 3.71 0.69
N SER A 37 1.80 3.81 -0.01
CA SER A 37 3.00 4.56 0.39
C SER A 37 2.76 6.04 0.68
N VAL A 38 1.64 6.61 0.23
CA VAL A 38 1.23 7.99 0.52
C VAL A 38 1.04 8.19 2.02
N HIS A 39 0.39 7.25 2.71
CA HIS A 39 0.19 7.33 4.16
C HIS A 39 1.52 7.27 4.94
N TYR A 40 2.48 6.44 4.48
CA TYR A 40 3.81 6.34 5.10
C TYR A 40 4.66 7.61 4.89
N LYS A 41 4.75 8.11 3.65
CA LYS A 41 5.62 9.24 3.31
C LYS A 41 5.02 10.59 3.69
N MET A 42 3.71 10.72 3.56
CA MET A 42 2.98 11.98 3.69
C MET A 42 1.63 11.73 4.39
N ALA A 43 1.68 11.34 5.65
CA ALA A 43 0.49 11.07 6.46
C ALA A 43 -0.53 12.24 6.43
N GLY A 44 -0.04 13.49 6.42
CA GLY A 44 -0.91 14.68 6.30
C GLY A 44 -1.74 14.73 5.01
N VAL A 45 -1.18 14.30 3.88
CA VAL A 45 -1.91 14.26 2.60
C VAL A 45 -2.98 13.15 2.61
N ALA A 46 -2.67 11.99 3.18
CA ALA A 46 -3.61 10.89 3.29
C ALA A 46 -4.85 11.27 4.13
N TRP A 47 -4.63 11.88 5.30
CA TRP A 47 -5.72 12.38 6.14
C TRP A 47 -6.48 13.57 5.52
N ALA A 48 -5.80 14.44 4.75
CA ALA A 48 -6.48 15.48 4.00
C ALA A 48 -7.44 14.92 2.95
N ILE A 49 -7.08 13.83 2.27
CA ILE A 49 -7.96 13.14 1.30
C ILE A 49 -9.21 12.57 2.00
N VAL A 50 -9.06 12.01 3.21
CA VAL A 50 -10.21 11.59 4.05
C VAL A 50 -11.09 12.80 4.38
N GLY A 51 -10.49 13.92 4.77
CA GLY A 51 -11.20 15.18 5.05
C GLY A 51 -12.01 15.67 3.86
N VAL A 52 -11.47 15.59 2.63
CA VAL A 52 -12.21 15.90 1.40
C VAL A 52 -13.42 14.98 1.22
N GLY A 53 -13.28 13.67 1.49
CA GLY A 53 -14.40 12.73 1.47
C GLY A 53 -15.52 13.09 2.44
N ILE A 54 -15.17 13.50 3.67
CA ILE A 54 -16.15 13.94 4.69
C ILE A 54 -16.84 15.23 4.25
N ILE A 55 -16.10 16.19 3.69
CA ILE A 55 -16.67 17.43 3.14
C ILE A 55 -17.66 17.12 2.01
N LEU A 56 -17.32 16.20 1.10
CA LEU A 56 -18.22 15.77 0.02
C LEU A 56 -19.51 15.15 0.58
N ALA A 57 -19.43 14.30 1.60
CA ALA A 57 -20.60 13.75 2.28
C ALA A 57 -21.43 14.85 2.98
N GLY A 58 -20.76 15.82 3.61
CA GLY A 58 -21.41 16.97 4.24
C GLY A 58 -22.13 17.89 3.25
N VAL A 59 -21.52 18.16 2.09
CA VAL A 59 -22.14 18.91 0.99
C VAL A 59 -23.35 18.15 0.44
N ALA A 60 -23.24 16.84 0.23
CA ALA A 60 -24.37 16.00 -0.19
C ALA A 60 -25.51 16.04 0.85
N GLY A 61 -25.20 15.96 2.14
CA GLY A 61 -26.18 16.06 3.23
C GLY A 61 -26.84 17.45 3.32
N PHE A 62 -26.07 18.51 3.13
CA PHE A 62 -26.60 19.88 3.09
C PHE A 62 -27.54 20.09 1.89
N LEU A 63 -27.14 19.61 0.70
CA LEU A 63 -27.98 19.62 -0.48
C LEU A 63 -29.27 18.84 -0.23
N ALA A 64 -29.18 17.62 0.32
CA ALA A 64 -30.33 16.79 0.67
C ALA A 64 -31.30 17.50 1.63
N ASN A 65 -30.77 18.21 2.64
CA ASN A 65 -31.59 18.96 3.58
C ASN A 65 -32.26 20.17 2.92
N ARG A 66 -31.59 20.85 1.99
CA ARG A 66 -32.19 21.93 1.21
C ARG A 66 -33.27 21.42 0.25
N THR A 67 -33.06 20.29 -0.43
CA THR A 67 -34.10 19.70 -1.29
C THR A 67 -35.29 19.21 -0.49
N ARG A 68 -35.08 18.67 0.72
CA ARG A 68 -36.17 18.29 1.62
C ARG A 68 -37.12 19.43 1.98
N LEU A 69 -36.61 20.66 2.06
CA LEU A 69 -37.41 21.84 2.33
C LEU A 69 -38.20 22.34 1.10
N ARG A 70 -37.85 21.88 -0.11
CA ARG A 70 -38.44 22.36 -1.38
C ARG A 70 -39.32 21.32 -2.06
N GLU A 71 -39.00 20.04 -1.97
CA GLU A 71 -39.72 18.92 -2.58
C GLU A 71 -40.12 17.86 -1.54
N ARG A 72 -41.25 17.18 -1.78
CA ARG A 72 -41.89 16.26 -0.82
C ARG A 72 -41.12 14.94 -0.65
N ASP A 73 -40.27 14.55 -1.60
CA ASP A 73 -39.61 13.21 -1.63
C ASP A 73 -38.07 13.25 -1.83
N PRO A 74 -37.28 13.76 -0.86
CA PRO A 74 -35.82 13.88 -0.96
C PRO A 74 -35.04 12.57 -0.68
N MET A 75 -35.72 11.42 -0.67
CA MET A 75 -35.19 10.17 -0.09
C MET A 75 -33.87 9.71 -0.73
N TRP A 76 -33.70 9.95 -2.04
CA TRP A 76 -32.49 9.59 -2.79
C TRP A 76 -31.24 10.37 -2.37
N TYR A 77 -31.38 11.66 -2.05
CA TYR A 77 -30.26 12.52 -1.66
C TYR A 77 -29.78 12.22 -0.24
N ILE A 78 -30.72 11.89 0.66
CA ILE A 78 -30.41 11.50 2.04
C ILE A 78 -29.65 10.17 2.04
N PHE A 79 -30.10 9.19 1.24
CA PHE A 79 -29.40 7.93 1.04
C PHE A 79 -27.99 8.14 0.48
N ALA A 80 -27.84 9.01 -0.53
CA ALA A 80 -26.54 9.34 -1.12
C ALA A 80 -25.53 9.87 -0.08
N ALA A 81 -25.98 10.81 0.76
CA ALA A 81 -25.13 11.42 1.79
C ALA A 81 -24.69 10.41 2.84
N LEU A 82 -25.59 9.53 3.30
CA LEU A 82 -25.28 8.46 4.25
C LEU A 82 -24.33 7.43 3.64
N ALA A 83 -24.58 7.00 2.40
CA ALA A 83 -23.72 6.05 1.71
C ALA A 83 -22.29 6.61 1.51
N LEU A 84 -22.15 7.89 1.16
CA LEU A 84 -20.85 8.56 1.02
C LEU A 84 -20.12 8.67 2.37
N LEU A 85 -20.84 9.00 3.45
CA LEU A 85 -20.24 9.09 4.78
C LEU A 85 -19.74 7.72 5.24
N ILE A 86 -20.57 6.69 5.11
CA ILE A 86 -20.21 5.31 5.49
C ILE A 86 -19.02 4.83 4.65
N ALA A 87 -19.05 5.04 3.34
CA ALA A 87 -17.95 4.69 2.43
C ALA A 87 -16.64 5.37 2.84
N THR A 88 -16.69 6.67 3.18
CA THR A 88 -15.51 7.44 3.59
C THR A 88 -14.91 6.92 4.90
N VAL A 89 -15.75 6.69 5.92
CA VAL A 89 -15.29 6.18 7.22
C VAL A 89 -14.78 4.75 7.10
N ALA A 90 -15.50 3.89 6.38
CA ALA A 90 -15.08 2.51 6.16
C ALA A 90 -13.75 2.44 5.38
N ALA A 91 -13.57 3.26 4.36
CA ALA A 91 -12.32 3.34 3.61
C ALA A 91 -11.14 3.79 4.48
N ALA A 92 -11.36 4.78 5.35
CA ALA A 92 -10.33 5.26 6.28
C ALA A 92 -9.93 4.19 7.30
N VAL A 93 -10.91 3.57 7.98
CA VAL A 93 -10.65 2.53 8.99
C VAL A 93 -10.00 1.29 8.38
N LEU A 94 -10.57 0.75 7.30
CA LEU A 94 -10.02 -0.45 6.65
C LEU A 94 -8.64 -0.17 6.03
N GLY A 95 -8.45 1.04 5.49
CA GLY A 95 -7.16 1.47 4.92
C GLY A 95 -6.09 1.59 6.01
N ASP A 96 -6.41 2.23 7.13
CA ASP A 96 -5.52 2.39 8.28
C ASP A 96 -5.17 1.05 8.96
N MET A 97 -6.15 0.16 9.10
CA MET A 97 -5.91 -1.21 9.56
C MET A 97 -4.98 -1.95 8.61
N ASN A 98 -5.23 -1.90 7.29
CA ASN A 98 -4.36 -2.57 6.32
C ASN A 98 -2.93 -1.99 6.34
N PHE A 99 -2.83 -0.68 6.52
CA PHE A 99 -1.55 -0.01 6.65
C PHE A 99 -0.80 -0.48 7.90
N SER A 100 -1.41 -0.39 9.08
CA SER A 100 -0.77 -0.71 10.35
C SER A 100 -0.42 -2.19 10.48
N TYR A 101 -1.30 -3.09 10.02
CA TYR A 101 -1.09 -4.53 10.15
C TYR A 101 -0.13 -5.11 9.11
N ASN A 102 -0.16 -4.62 7.86
CA ASN A 102 0.59 -5.25 6.76
C ASN A 102 1.70 -4.35 6.20
N MET A 103 1.42 -3.06 5.98
CA MET A 103 2.32 -2.18 5.22
C MET A 103 3.34 -1.45 6.07
N GLN A 104 3.02 -1.14 7.33
CA GLN A 104 3.88 -0.37 8.21
C GLN A 104 5.20 -1.11 8.47
N THR A 105 5.13 -2.39 8.84
CA THR A 105 6.30 -3.24 9.05
C THR A 105 7.18 -3.33 7.80
N PHE A 106 6.59 -3.42 6.61
CA PHE A 106 7.33 -3.42 5.36
C PHE A 106 8.16 -2.15 5.18
N TYR A 107 7.51 -0.99 5.32
CA TYR A 107 8.19 0.28 5.12
C TYR A 107 9.20 0.59 6.22
N ASP A 108 8.94 0.15 7.46
CA ASP A 108 9.89 0.31 8.55
C ASP A 108 11.15 -0.53 8.31
N ILE A 109 11.02 -1.78 7.82
CA ILE A 109 12.17 -2.60 7.39
C ILE A 109 12.98 -1.91 6.29
N GLU A 110 12.33 -1.24 5.33
CA GLU A 110 13.03 -0.45 4.31
C GLU A 110 13.72 0.81 4.87
N ASN A 111 13.22 1.35 5.99
CA ASN A 111 13.64 2.62 6.58
C ASN A 111 14.51 2.45 7.84
N LEU A 112 14.93 1.23 8.19
CA LEU A 112 15.86 0.92 9.28
C LEU A 112 17.28 1.54 9.13
N ASN A 113 17.49 2.44 8.16
CA ASN A 113 18.71 3.21 7.94
C ASN A 113 19.10 4.15 9.13
N SER A 114 18.37 4.12 10.27
CA SER A 114 18.58 5.05 11.39
C SER A 114 18.94 4.39 12.74
N TYR A 115 19.60 3.23 12.71
CA TYR A 115 20.49 2.80 13.81
C TYR A 115 21.94 2.85 13.31
N PRO A 116 22.97 2.97 14.17
CA PRO A 116 24.36 2.81 13.75
C PRO A 116 24.56 1.37 13.24
N ALA A 117 24.24 1.16 11.97
CA ALA A 117 24.36 -0.10 11.30
C ALA A 117 25.86 -0.35 11.06
N LEU A 118 26.36 -1.49 11.52
CA LEU A 118 27.71 -1.92 11.22
C LEU A 118 27.71 -2.52 9.81
N TYR A 119 28.36 -1.85 8.87
CA TYR A 119 28.43 -2.30 7.49
C TYR A 119 29.55 -3.33 7.33
N CYS A 120 29.21 -4.52 6.86
CA CYS A 120 30.12 -5.66 6.74
C CYS A 120 30.28 -6.06 5.28
N VAL A 121 31.49 -6.45 4.92
CA VAL A 121 31.85 -6.89 3.56
C VAL A 121 32.72 -8.14 3.61
N ALA A 122 32.54 -9.04 2.65
CA ALA A 122 33.39 -10.22 2.48
C ALA A 122 33.63 -10.50 0.98
N PRO A 123 34.87 -10.79 0.56
CA PRO A 123 35.16 -11.10 -0.83
C PRO A 123 34.54 -12.46 -1.23
N ILE A 124 33.94 -12.52 -2.40
CA ILE A 124 33.41 -13.75 -2.99
C ILE A 124 34.51 -14.34 -3.88
N VAL A 125 35.09 -15.45 -3.44
CA VAL A 125 36.16 -16.16 -4.14
C VAL A 125 35.72 -17.58 -4.47
N TYR A 126 36.27 -18.14 -5.55
CA TYR A 126 36.09 -19.54 -5.91
C TYR A 126 37.44 -20.26 -5.80
N GLY A 127 37.54 -21.25 -4.90
CA GLY A 127 38.79 -21.96 -4.62
C GLY A 127 39.65 -21.29 -3.55
N GLN A 128 40.93 -21.70 -3.47
CA GLN A 128 41.91 -21.20 -2.48
C GLN A 128 43.05 -20.39 -3.11
N GLU A 129 42.99 -20.13 -4.42
CA GLU A 129 44.04 -19.38 -5.11
C GLU A 129 43.91 -17.86 -4.87
N GLN A 130 45.06 -17.19 -4.75
CA GLN A 130 45.09 -15.74 -4.64
C GLN A 130 44.78 -15.11 -6.00
N LEU A 131 43.72 -14.30 -6.05
CA LEU A 131 43.31 -13.60 -7.26
C LEU A 131 44.05 -12.26 -7.37
N ALA A 132 44.33 -11.82 -8.59
CA ALA A 132 44.94 -10.51 -8.85
C ALA A 132 44.00 -9.33 -8.56
N SER A 133 42.68 -9.56 -8.61
CA SER A 133 41.64 -8.57 -8.30
C SER A 133 40.43 -9.25 -7.65
N TYR A 134 39.89 -8.62 -6.60
CA TYR A 134 38.71 -9.07 -5.86
C TYR A 134 37.54 -8.14 -6.15
N ASP A 135 36.82 -8.37 -7.26
CA ASP A 135 35.75 -7.45 -7.69
C ASP A 135 34.36 -7.83 -7.16
N PHE A 136 34.15 -9.06 -6.68
CA PHE A 136 32.85 -9.52 -6.19
C PHE A 136 32.82 -9.55 -4.65
N TRP A 137 31.84 -8.85 -4.07
CA TRP A 137 31.73 -8.70 -2.62
C TRP A 137 30.34 -9.06 -2.12
N ALA A 138 30.28 -9.90 -1.09
CA ALA A 138 29.10 -10.13 -0.28
C ALA A 138 28.99 -8.99 0.74
N VAL A 139 27.82 -8.37 0.82
CA VAL A 139 27.57 -7.22 1.69
C VAL A 139 26.37 -7.45 2.61
N GLY A 140 26.39 -6.81 3.77
CA GLY A 140 25.26 -6.76 4.67
C GLY A 140 25.49 -5.82 5.85
N VAL A 141 24.42 -5.58 6.62
CA VAL A 141 24.44 -4.73 7.81
C VAL A 141 24.27 -5.58 9.08
N ASN A 142 25.03 -5.27 10.11
CA ASN A 142 25.07 -5.97 11.40
C ASN A 142 25.40 -7.47 11.28
N CYS A 143 26.27 -7.81 10.32
CA CYS A 143 26.67 -9.18 10.00
C CYS A 143 27.97 -9.64 10.64
N CYS A 144 28.69 -8.73 11.29
CA CYS A 144 30.04 -8.95 11.79
C CYS A 144 30.17 -8.36 13.18
N SER A 145 31.09 -8.89 13.99
CA SER A 145 31.34 -8.38 15.35
C SER A 145 32.13 -7.07 15.36
N GLY A 146 32.73 -6.69 14.23
CA GLY A 146 33.60 -5.52 14.09
C GLY A 146 34.98 -5.68 14.75
N ALA A 147 35.17 -6.68 15.60
CA ALA A 147 36.42 -6.95 16.32
C ALA A 147 37.16 -8.18 15.79
N THR A 148 36.45 -9.12 15.14
CA THR A 148 37.03 -10.33 14.55
C THR A 148 36.65 -10.45 13.08
N SER A 149 37.37 -11.29 12.33
CA SER A 149 37.09 -11.56 10.91
C SER A 149 35.90 -12.51 10.75
N ASP A 150 34.76 -12.15 11.32
CA ASP A 150 33.54 -12.96 11.32
C ASP A 150 32.49 -12.36 10.39
N PHE A 151 32.03 -13.14 9.43
CA PHE A 151 30.89 -12.78 8.56
C PHE A 151 29.75 -13.75 8.84
N ARG A 152 28.88 -13.36 9.76
CA ARG A 152 27.74 -14.13 10.27
C ARG A 152 26.45 -13.46 9.79
N TYR A 153 26.03 -13.73 8.55
CA TYR A 153 24.70 -13.32 8.10
C TYR A 153 23.96 -14.43 7.36
N GLY A 154 22.69 -14.57 7.71
CA GLY A 154 21.82 -15.61 7.18
C GLY A 154 22.27 -17.01 7.58
N VAL A 155 21.76 -18.00 6.84
CA VAL A 155 21.99 -19.42 7.09
C VAL A 155 23.43 -19.81 6.72
N TYR A 156 24.39 -19.37 7.54
CA TYR A 156 25.82 -19.70 7.46
C TYR A 156 26.06 -21.22 7.37
N ASP A 157 25.10 -21.99 7.89
CA ASP A 157 25.11 -23.45 7.94
C ASP A 157 24.31 -24.13 6.80
N ASN A 158 23.65 -23.38 5.90
CA ASN A 158 22.90 -23.96 4.79
C ASN A 158 23.65 -23.80 3.46
N PRO A 159 24.15 -24.90 2.88
CA PRO A 159 24.92 -24.87 1.64
C PRO A 159 24.10 -24.41 0.41
N HIS A 160 22.77 -24.29 0.52
CA HIS A 160 21.87 -23.87 -0.55
C HIS A 160 21.68 -22.35 -0.69
N ALA A 161 22.16 -21.53 0.25
CA ALA A 161 22.06 -20.07 0.18
C ALA A 161 23.21 -19.42 -0.65
N ARG A 162 23.35 -19.82 -1.91
CA ARG A 162 24.39 -19.32 -2.85
C ARG A 162 23.91 -18.23 -3.80
N SER A 163 22.61 -17.92 -3.76
CA SER A 163 22.00 -16.81 -4.51
C SER A 163 22.29 -15.47 -3.82
N GLY A 164 22.30 -14.40 -4.62
CA GLY A 164 22.47 -13.06 -4.09
C GLY A 164 21.81 -12.00 -4.96
N LEU A 165 21.35 -10.93 -4.31
CA LEU A 165 20.74 -9.78 -4.98
C LEU A 165 21.78 -8.67 -5.13
N ARG A 166 21.93 -8.12 -6.33
CA ARG A 166 22.84 -6.98 -6.57
C ARG A 166 22.29 -5.73 -5.89
N LEU A 167 23.15 -5.06 -5.11
CA LEU A 167 22.85 -3.74 -4.56
C LEU A 167 22.82 -2.70 -5.70
N LEU A 168 21.66 -2.06 -5.91
CA LEU A 168 21.45 -0.99 -6.88
C LEU A 168 21.38 0.40 -6.23
N ARG A 169 21.20 0.48 -4.90
CA ARG A 169 20.97 1.74 -4.19
C ARG A 169 22.29 2.48 -3.98
N ASP A 170 22.38 3.70 -4.49
CA ASP A 170 23.63 4.49 -4.49
C ASP A 170 24.01 5.05 -3.10
N ASP A 171 23.02 5.29 -2.24
CA ASP A 171 23.21 5.76 -0.85
C ASP A 171 24.10 4.80 -0.05
N GLN A 172 23.77 3.50 -0.04
CA GLN A 172 24.51 2.48 0.69
C GLN A 172 25.78 2.06 -0.04
N ARG A 173 25.83 2.21 -1.37
CA ARG A 173 26.99 1.85 -2.19
C ARG A 173 28.25 2.61 -1.77
N SER A 174 28.09 3.89 -1.42
CA SER A 174 29.19 4.72 -0.95
C SER A 174 29.79 4.19 0.37
N VAL A 175 28.93 3.77 1.30
CA VAL A 175 29.32 3.25 2.61
C VAL A 175 29.99 1.88 2.49
N PHE A 176 29.44 0.97 1.67
CA PHE A 176 30.07 -0.33 1.42
C PHE A 176 31.42 -0.21 0.70
N ARG A 177 31.60 0.81 -0.15
CA ARG A 177 32.91 1.08 -0.74
C ARG A 177 33.94 1.47 0.32
N LEU A 178 33.57 2.24 1.34
CA LEU A 178 34.46 2.56 2.46
C LEU A 178 34.82 1.29 3.25
N ALA A 179 33.87 0.39 3.48
CA ALA A 179 34.13 -0.88 4.13
C ALA A 179 35.07 -1.79 3.31
N VAL A 180 34.94 -1.81 1.98
CA VAL A 180 35.89 -2.51 1.10
C VAL A 180 37.28 -1.91 1.20
N GLN A 181 37.42 -0.58 1.19
CA GLN A 181 38.72 0.08 1.35
C GLN A 181 39.40 -0.29 2.67
N GLN A 182 38.63 -0.41 3.76
CA GLN A 182 39.16 -0.90 5.03
C GLN A 182 39.63 -2.36 4.94
N ALA A 183 38.86 -3.23 4.28
CA ALA A 183 39.23 -4.64 4.10
C ALA A 183 40.47 -4.81 3.19
N GLU A 184 40.58 -4.03 2.11
CA GLU A 184 41.75 -3.99 1.22
C GLU A 184 43.02 -3.65 2.00
N ALA A 185 42.95 -2.64 2.88
CA ALA A 185 44.06 -2.24 3.72
C ALA A 185 44.42 -3.29 4.79
N ALA A 186 43.43 -3.95 5.38
CA ALA A 186 43.64 -4.95 6.44
C ALA A 186 44.24 -6.26 5.92
N TYR A 187 43.85 -6.70 4.71
CA TYR A 187 44.20 -8.02 4.18
C TYR A 187 45.10 -7.98 2.93
N ASN A 188 45.60 -6.79 2.56
CA ASN A 188 46.47 -6.59 1.40
C ASN A 188 45.87 -7.15 0.08
N MET A 189 44.59 -6.87 -0.13
CA MET A 189 43.83 -7.22 -1.33
C MET A 189 43.57 -5.97 -2.18
N LYS A 190 43.26 -6.13 -3.47
CA LYS A 190 42.86 -5.03 -4.37
C LYS A 190 41.57 -5.37 -5.13
N ALA A 191 40.66 -4.41 -5.20
CA ALA A 191 39.39 -4.43 -5.91
C ALA A 191 39.32 -3.23 -6.86
N ALA A 192 39.43 -3.47 -8.17
CA ALA A 192 39.39 -2.38 -9.16
C ALA A 192 37.96 -1.82 -9.31
N HIS A 193 36.96 -2.70 -9.36
CA HIS A 193 35.56 -2.35 -9.58
C HIS A 193 34.65 -3.19 -8.68
N PRO A 194 34.53 -2.86 -7.38
CA PRO A 194 33.75 -3.64 -6.45
C PRO A 194 32.25 -3.64 -6.83
N LEU A 195 31.72 -4.85 -7.00
CA LEU A 195 30.32 -5.16 -7.21
C LEU A 195 29.76 -5.80 -5.92
N PHE A 196 28.65 -5.24 -5.43
CA PHE A 196 28.07 -5.59 -4.15
C PHE A 196 26.83 -6.47 -4.30
N PHE A 197 26.80 -7.57 -3.55
CA PHE A 197 25.70 -8.54 -3.54
C PHE A 197 25.27 -8.85 -2.10
N TYR A 198 23.97 -8.78 -1.83
CA TYR A 198 23.42 -9.29 -0.57
C TYR A 198 23.34 -10.81 -0.63
N ARG A 199 23.90 -11.49 0.36
CA ARG A 199 23.74 -12.94 0.52
C ARG A 199 22.36 -13.22 1.13
N MET A 200 21.45 -13.79 0.36
CA MET A 200 20.09 -14.14 0.81
C MET A 200 19.69 -15.48 0.23
N GLN A 201 19.00 -16.32 1.01
CA GLN A 201 18.52 -17.61 0.53
C GLN A 201 17.37 -17.44 -0.49
N ASP A 202 16.45 -16.51 -0.25
CA ASP A 202 15.44 -16.09 -1.23
C ASP A 202 15.04 -14.61 -1.04
N PRO A 203 15.74 -13.67 -1.69
CA PRO A 203 15.43 -12.24 -1.60
C PRO A 203 14.14 -11.86 -2.34
N VAL A 204 13.69 -12.72 -3.26
CA VAL A 204 12.49 -12.47 -4.06
C VAL A 204 11.27 -12.88 -3.25
N ALA A 205 11.28 -14.02 -2.56
CA ALA A 205 10.16 -14.42 -1.70
C ALA A 205 9.83 -13.36 -0.64
N GLU A 206 10.81 -12.82 0.09
CA GLU A 206 10.54 -11.93 1.23
C GLU A 206 10.01 -10.55 0.83
N ILE A 207 10.61 -9.91 -0.19
CA ILE A 207 10.16 -8.61 -0.72
C ILE A 207 8.86 -8.76 -1.51
N MET A 208 8.71 -9.85 -2.27
CA MET A 208 7.54 -10.09 -3.11
C MET A 208 6.34 -10.57 -2.28
N GLN A 209 6.55 -11.24 -1.14
CA GLN A 209 5.50 -11.63 -0.21
C GLN A 209 4.91 -10.42 0.52
N CYS A 210 5.75 -9.48 0.98
CA CYS A 210 5.27 -8.26 1.62
C CYS A 210 4.56 -7.30 0.64
N LYS A 211 5.08 -7.18 -0.59
CA LYS A 211 4.39 -6.45 -1.68
C LYS A 211 3.08 -7.12 -2.10
N ASN A 212 3.03 -8.45 -2.13
CA ASN A 212 1.84 -9.20 -2.54
C ASN A 212 0.74 -9.21 -1.47
N ASP A 213 1.08 -9.22 -0.18
CA ASP A 213 0.08 -9.29 0.88
C ASP A 213 -0.72 -7.97 0.97
N GLY A 214 -0.04 -6.82 0.89
CA GLY A 214 -0.72 -5.52 0.76
C GLY A 214 -1.62 -5.41 -0.48
N PHE A 215 -1.15 -5.92 -1.63
CA PHE A 215 -1.91 -5.92 -2.88
C PHE A 215 -3.06 -6.94 -2.93
N ARG A 216 -3.08 -7.97 -2.06
CA ARG A 216 -4.15 -8.99 -2.02
C ARG A 216 -5.36 -8.54 -1.22
N TYR A 217 -5.17 -7.74 -0.17
CA TYR A 217 -6.28 -7.18 0.61
C TYR A 217 -6.98 -6.04 -0.15
N TYR A 218 -6.26 -5.31 -1.00
CA TYR A 218 -6.83 -4.23 -1.80
C TYR A 218 -8.04 -4.65 -2.67
N PRO A 219 -7.93 -5.64 -3.58
CA PRO A 219 -9.05 -6.07 -4.41
C PRO A 219 -10.16 -6.71 -3.58
N ARG A 220 -9.85 -7.43 -2.49
CA ARG A 220 -10.88 -8.02 -1.61
C ARG A 220 -11.74 -6.94 -0.94
N GLY A 221 -11.13 -5.86 -0.44
CA GLY A 221 -11.86 -4.72 0.13
C GLY A 221 -12.74 -4.03 -0.91
N LEU A 222 -12.20 -3.83 -2.11
CA LEU A 222 -12.90 -3.20 -3.23
C LEU A 222 -14.13 -3.99 -3.68
N PHE A 223 -13.98 -5.31 -3.86
CA PHE A 223 -15.08 -6.20 -4.23
C PHE A 223 -16.15 -6.28 -3.14
N THR A 224 -15.74 -6.41 -1.87
CA THR A 224 -16.68 -6.46 -0.74
C THR A 224 -17.53 -5.20 -0.66
N HIS A 225 -16.91 -4.02 -0.73
CA HIS A 225 -17.65 -2.75 -0.71
C HIS A 225 -18.54 -2.60 -1.95
N PHE A 226 -18.10 -2.99 -3.14
CA PHE A 226 -18.90 -2.90 -4.35
C PHE A 226 -20.18 -3.77 -4.25
N VAL A 227 -20.06 -5.01 -3.78
CA VAL A 227 -21.20 -5.91 -3.57
C VAL A 227 -22.14 -5.35 -2.49
N PHE A 228 -21.59 -4.91 -1.36
CA PHE A 228 -22.37 -4.32 -0.27
C PHE A 228 -23.15 -3.08 -0.74
N ASN A 229 -22.50 -2.16 -1.46
CA ASN A 229 -23.14 -0.95 -1.96
C ASN A 229 -24.26 -1.26 -2.97
N ARG A 230 -24.08 -2.26 -3.84
CA ARG A 230 -25.12 -2.73 -4.76
C ARG A 230 -26.32 -3.30 -4.01
N LEU A 231 -26.10 -4.10 -2.97
CA LEU A 231 -27.18 -4.65 -2.13
C LEU A 231 -27.93 -3.53 -1.39
N CYS A 232 -27.23 -2.56 -0.82
CA CYS A 232 -27.86 -1.41 -0.16
C CYS A 232 -28.74 -0.60 -1.12
N VAL A 233 -28.25 -0.30 -2.33
CA VAL A 233 -29.03 0.42 -3.35
C VAL A 233 -30.23 -0.42 -3.81
N ALA A 234 -30.06 -1.73 -4.03
CA ALA A 234 -31.17 -2.60 -4.41
C ALA A 234 -32.27 -2.65 -3.32
N CYS A 235 -31.89 -2.82 -2.05
CA CYS A 235 -32.81 -2.79 -0.92
C CYS A 235 -33.55 -1.45 -0.81
N ALA A 236 -32.86 -0.32 -1.04
CA ALA A 236 -33.49 0.99 -1.06
C ALA A 236 -34.52 1.12 -2.19
N VAL A 237 -34.18 0.70 -3.42
CA VAL A 237 -35.11 0.68 -4.56
C VAL A 237 -36.34 -0.18 -4.26
N PHE A 238 -36.15 -1.41 -3.79
CA PHE A 238 -37.27 -2.30 -3.46
C PHE A 238 -38.14 -1.73 -2.34
N GLY A 239 -37.53 -1.19 -1.29
CA GLY A 239 -38.25 -0.53 -0.18
C GLY A 239 -39.11 0.64 -0.67
N PHE A 240 -38.55 1.51 -1.52
CA PHE A 240 -39.29 2.64 -2.08
C PHE A 240 -40.40 2.20 -3.05
N SER A 241 -40.16 1.17 -3.87
CA SER A 241 -41.18 0.63 -4.77
C SER A 241 -42.38 0.05 -4.02
N LYS A 242 -42.15 -0.58 -2.85
CA LYS A 242 -43.21 -1.09 -1.99
C LYS A 242 -43.99 0.04 -1.33
N LEU A 243 -43.27 1.00 -0.73
CA LEU A 243 -43.87 2.16 -0.07
C LEU A 243 -44.74 2.98 -1.04
N SER A 244 -44.34 3.08 -2.30
CA SER A 244 -45.12 3.74 -3.35
C SER A 244 -46.34 2.94 -3.81
N ASN A 245 -46.36 1.61 -3.65
CA ASN A 245 -47.50 0.77 -4.03
C ASN A 245 -48.55 0.68 -2.92
N ASP A 246 -48.15 0.90 -1.66
CA ASP A 246 -49.02 0.90 -0.49
C ASP A 246 -49.70 2.27 -0.22
N LEU A 247 -49.32 3.33 -0.95
CA LEU A 247 -49.82 4.71 -0.83
C LEU A 247 -50.78 5.07 -1.99
#